data_AF-A0A7V1JIL9-F1
#
_entry.id   AF-A0A7V1JIL9-F1
#
_cell.length_a   1.000
_cell.length_b   1.000
_cell.length_c   1.000
_cell.angle_alpha   90.00
_cell.angle_beta   90.00
_cell.angle_gamma   90.00
#
_symmetry.space_group_name_H-M   'P 1'
#
loop_
_entity.id
_entity.type
_entity.pdbx_description
1 polymer ?
#
loop_
_entity_poly.entity_id
_entity_poly.type
_entity_poly.pdbx_seq_one_letter_code
_entity_poly.pdbx_strand_id
1 'polypeptide(L)' 'QGLLLPQVPVEQGWDREEFLENLCLKAGLLPDCWREEAALYAFTAVVFSEESQ' A
#
# COMPACT_ATOMS: atom_id res chain seq x y z
N GLN A 1 4.20 -6.55 10.37
CA GLN A 1 2.89 -6.48 9.66
C GLN A 1 2.67 -5.04 9.22
N GLY A 2 2.36 -4.80 7.94
CA GLY A 2 2.16 -3.47 7.38
C GLY A 2 0.85 -3.40 6.58
N LEU A 3 0.30 -2.20 6.45
CA LEU A 3 -0.92 -1.93 5.68
C LEU A 3 -0.84 -0.55 5.04
N LEU A 4 -1.21 -0.45 3.77
CA LEU A 4 -1.38 0.79 3.03
C LEU A 4 -2.83 0.90 2.54
N LEU A 5 -3.38 2.12 2.58
CA LEU A 5 -4.74 2.36 2.10
C LEU A 5 -4.75 2.44 0.56
N PRO A 6 -5.89 2.13 -0.10
CA PRO A 6 -5.98 2.13 -1.56
C PRO A 6 -5.63 3.45 -2.25
N GLN A 7 -5.81 4.59 -1.58
CA GLN A 7 -5.47 5.91 -2.12
C GLN A 7 -3.97 6.21 -2.11
N VAL A 8 -3.19 5.57 -1.25
CA VAL A 8 -1.76 5.89 -1.07
C VAL A 8 -0.95 5.74 -2.36
N PRO A 9 -0.98 4.60 -3.08
CA PRO A 9 -0.19 4.49 -4.32
C PRO A 9 -0.63 5.50 -5.39
N VAL A 10 -1.91 5.91 -5.41
CA VAL A 10 -2.42 6.92 -6.35
C VAL A 10 -1.88 8.31 -6.01
N GLU A 11 -1.95 8.72 -4.74
CA GLU A 11 -1.46 10.02 -4.27
C GLU A 11 0.06 10.17 -4.41
N GLN A 12 0.80 9.08 -4.26
CA GLN A 12 2.26 9.05 -4.38
C GLN A 12 2.74 8.83 -5.83
N GLY A 13 1.84 8.50 -6.76
CA GLY A 13 2.20 8.19 -8.15
C GLY A 13 2.98 6.88 -8.30
N TRP A 14 2.82 5.94 -7.38
CA TRP A 14 3.51 4.66 -7.40
C TRP A 14 2.88 3.68 -8.38
N ASP A 15 3.73 2.94 -9.08
CA ASP A 15 3.32 1.75 -9.79
C ASP A 15 3.08 0.56 -8.84
N ARG A 16 2.73 -0.60 -9.41
CA ARG A 16 2.46 -1.80 -8.64
C ARG A 16 3.67 -2.31 -7.86
N GLU A 17 4.86 -2.26 -8.45
CA GLU A 17 6.07 -2.77 -7.81
C GLU A 17 6.50 -1.83 -6.69
N GLU A 18 6.51 -0.52 -6.95
CA GLU A 18 6.78 0.51 -5.95
C GLU A 18 5.79 0.43 -4.77
N PHE A 19 4.51 0.17 -5.03
CA PHE A 19 3.51 -0.01 -3.99
C PHE A 19 3.81 -1.20 -3.07
N LEU A 20 4.16 -2.36 -3.65
CA LEU A 20 4.46 -3.58 -2.90
C LEU A 20 5.79 -3.47 -2.14
N GLU A 21 6.78 -2.82 -2.71
CA GLU A 21 8.07 -2.54 -2.06
C GLU A 21 7.89 -1.61 -0.85
N ASN A 22 7.13 -0.53 -1.01
CA ASN A 22 6.79 0.36 0.09
C ASN A 22 5.92 -0.32 1.16
N LEU A 23 5.06 -1.28 0.79
CA LEU A 23 4.32 -2.10 1.75
C LEU A 23 5.24 -3.00 2.57
N CYS A 24 6.23 -3.65 1.94
CA CYS A 24 7.26 -4.43 2.63
C CYS A 24 8.04 -3.56 3.62
N LEU A 25 8.50 -2.38 3.18
CA LEU A 25 9.20 -1.42 4.04
C LEU A 25 8.34 -0.98 5.23
N LYS A 26 7.05 -0.69 5.00
CA LYS A 26 6.11 -0.35 6.08
C LYS A 26 5.89 -1.50 7.07
N ALA A 27 6.02 -2.75 6.62
CA ALA A 27 5.97 -3.93 7.47
C ALA A 27 7.27 -4.19 8.25
N GLY A 28 8.32 -3.41 8.00
CA GLY A 28 9.67 -3.58 8.58
C GLY A 28 10.50 -4.66 7.89
N LEU A 29 10.17 -5.00 6.64
CA LEU A 29 10.81 -6.06 5.86
C LEU A 29 11.62 -5.48 4.69
N LEU A 30 12.42 -6.33 4.05
CA LEU A 30 13.14 -5.95 2.83
C LEU A 30 12.16 -5.63 1.68
N PRO A 31 12.45 -4.66 0.81
CA PRO A 31 11.54 -4.22 -0.25
C PRO A 31 11.01 -5.35 -1.15
N ASP A 32 11.80 -6.38 -1.40
CA ASP A 32 11.48 -7.51 -2.27
C ASP A 32 10.75 -8.67 -1.57
N CYS A 33 10.45 -8.55 -0.27
CA CYS A 33 9.83 -9.60 0.55
C CYS A 33 8.51 -10.14 -0.03
N TRP A 34 7.79 -9.31 -0.80
CA TRP A 34 6.49 -9.64 -1.39
C TRP A 34 6.57 -10.68 -2.50
N ARG A 35 7.76 -10.95 -3.03
CA ARG A 35 7.97 -11.91 -4.13
C ARG A 35 7.92 -13.36 -3.66
N GLU A 36 8.42 -13.64 -2.45
CA GLU A 36 8.64 -15.04 -1.98
C GLU A 36 8.27 -15.26 -0.51
N GLU A 37 8.39 -14.25 0.36
CA GLU A 37 8.46 -14.44 1.82
C GLU A 37 7.22 -13.93 2.57
N ALA A 38 6.42 -13.06 1.96
CA ALA A 38 5.31 -12.38 2.62
C ALA A 38 3.93 -12.90 2.18
N ALA A 39 3.05 -13.09 3.17
CA ALA A 39 1.63 -13.28 2.90
C ALA A 39 0.98 -11.93 2.53
N LEU A 40 0.43 -11.84 1.32
CA LEU A 40 -0.25 -10.64 0.83
C LEU A 40 -1.77 -10.78 1.00
N TYR A 41 -2.39 -9.70 1.50
CA TYR A 41 -3.84 -9.56 1.62
C TYR A 41 -4.26 -8.25 0.97
N ALA A 42 -5.35 -8.27 0.22
CA ALA A 42 -5.89 -7.09 -0.46
C ALA A 42 -7.29 -6.75 0.06
N PHE A 43 -7.59 -5.46 0.12
CA PHE A 43 -8.91 -4.95 0.44
C PHE A 43 -9.20 -3.69 -0.38
N THR A 44 -10.48 -3.35 -0.49
CA THR A 44 -10.95 -2.11 -1.12
C THR A 44 -11.66 -1.26 -0.08
N ALA A 45 -11.68 0.06 -0.28
CA ALA A 45 -12.36 1.00 0.60
C ALA A 45 -13.08 2.07 -0.22
N VAL A 46 -14.17 2.61 0.34
CA VAL A 46 -14.84 3.82 -0.16
C VAL A 46 -14.45 4.97 0.76
N VAL A 47 -13.96 6.07 0.20
CA VAL A 47 -13.50 7.24 0.94
C VAL A 47 -14.58 8.33 0.86
N PHE A 48 -14.94 8.88 2.01
CA PHE A 48 -15.83 10.04 2.12
C PHE A 48 -15.05 11.21 2.73
N SER A 49 -15.22 12.41 2.19
CA SER A 49 -14.67 13.65 2.71
C SER A 49 -15.76 14.72 2.76
N GLU A 50 -15.69 15.63 3.71
CA GLU A 50 -16.59 16.80 3.73
C GLU A 50 -16.28 17.71 2.54
N GLU A 51 -17.31 18.28 1.91
CA GLU A 51 -17.10 19.33 0.91
C GLU A 51 -16.66 20.62 1.62
N SER A 52 -15.61 21.26 1.11
CA SER A 52 -15.24 22.60 1.56
C SER A 52 -16.34 23.57 1.17
N GLN A 53 -17.00 24.16 2.18
CA GLN A 53 -17.99 25.24 2.01
C GLN A 53 -17.38 26.49 1.41
#